data_AF-A0A962UGT3-F1
#
_entry.id   AF-A0A962UGT3-F1
#
_cell.length_a   1.000
_cell.length_b   1.000
_cell.length_c   1.000
_cell.angle_alpha   90.00
_cell.angle_beta   90.00
_cell.angle_gamma   90.00
#
_symmetry.space_group_name_H-M   'P 1'
#
loop_
_entity.id
_entity.type
_entity.pdbx_description
1 polymer ?
#
loop_
_entity_poly.entity_id
_entity_poly.type
_entity_poly.pdbx_seq_one_letter_code
_entity_poly.pdbx_strand_id
1 'polypeptide(L)'
;MVAHARWLRSARRHAAASRPPARQAAASAYTDQHQKTMTDPSPITTPPIQVSTPTSVPTLPALTETYPACFNSENPRPLKLGIHRDLMAAGFEKAAVKRALARYCNRPRYRKALCAGAIRIDLQGQPAGAVTAAEAETARADLAAWTARKAGQPAPSCPAASPLPANDTPLPQEALVPGRLELTVKFSELPQPLPVQGGLKIGIQTGEGIVTAILPPKMWRKLEQAAKDYPQWIAALSGSLARFADGEIALQHPSVQVFEKKARPEAAAEGKRPDSNGPVVEAPEPKVPEVNASARKKPEEKASAVKAPDRQTPDAPPSAPLYPKLRLKRRGPSEAG
;
A
#
# COMPACT_ATOMS: atom_id res chain seq x y z
N MET A 1 62.65 17.62 -9.33
CA MET A 1 63.41 17.97 -10.55
C MET A 1 63.63 16.71 -11.38
N VAL A 2 63.81 16.87 -12.71
CA VAL A 2 64.70 16.10 -13.62
C VAL A 2 65.08 14.67 -13.15
N ALA A 3 64.60 13.54 -13.68
CA ALA A 3 64.35 13.08 -15.05
C ALA A 3 65.61 12.74 -15.88
N HIS A 4 65.85 11.45 -16.15
CA HIS A 4 66.32 10.79 -17.40
C HIS A 4 66.38 9.27 -17.12
N ALA A 5 65.69 8.38 -17.86
CA ALA A 5 66.08 7.78 -19.16
C ALA A 5 67.12 6.63 -19.00
N ARG A 6 67.35 5.70 -19.95
CA ARG A 6 67.01 5.65 -21.38
C ARG A 6 67.11 4.21 -21.90
N TRP A 7 66.21 3.75 -22.78
CA TRP A 7 66.53 2.73 -23.79
C TRP A 7 65.76 3.00 -25.10
N LEU A 8 66.28 2.52 -26.22
CA LEU A 8 65.76 2.77 -27.59
C LEU A 8 64.87 1.57 -28.01
N ARG A 9 63.82 1.66 -28.84
CA ARG A 9 63.37 2.56 -29.94
C ARG A 9 63.94 2.23 -31.33
N SER A 10 63.04 2.13 -32.32
CA SER A 10 63.21 1.84 -33.77
C SER A 10 63.16 0.35 -34.13
N ALA A 11 62.56 -0.11 -35.24
CA ALA A 11 61.89 0.57 -36.38
C ALA A 11 60.53 -0.13 -36.71
N ARG A 12 59.50 0.38 -37.42
CA ARG A 12 59.34 1.24 -38.63
C ARG A 12 59.89 0.60 -39.93
N ARG A 13 59.14 0.21 -40.96
CA ARG A 13 57.73 0.40 -41.46
C ARG A 13 57.37 -0.91 -42.25
N HIS A 14 56.26 -1.16 -42.97
CA HIS A 14 55.07 -0.45 -43.51
C HIS A 14 53.79 -1.27 -43.19
N ALA A 15 52.51 -0.88 -43.38
CA ALA A 15 51.80 0.13 -44.20
C ALA A 15 51.44 -0.28 -45.66
N ALA A 16 50.33 -1.01 -45.82
CA ALA A 16 49.56 -1.16 -47.06
C ALA A 16 48.08 -1.47 -46.72
N ALA A 17 47.12 -1.18 -47.62
CA ALA A 17 45.69 -1.37 -47.37
C ALA A 17 44.96 -1.96 -48.58
N SER A 18 44.09 -2.97 -48.36
CA SER A 18 43.28 -3.58 -49.42
C SER A 18 41.99 -4.25 -48.89
N ARG A 19 40.91 -3.45 -48.89
CA ARG A 19 39.50 -3.76 -49.23
C ARG A 19 39.08 -5.24 -49.39
N PRO A 20 37.97 -5.71 -48.76
CA PRO A 20 37.45 -7.06 -48.95
C PRO A 20 36.66 -7.23 -50.27
N PRO A 21 36.63 -8.43 -50.87
CA PRO A 21 35.71 -8.77 -51.94
C PRO A 21 34.34 -9.17 -51.39
N ALA A 22 33.28 -8.85 -52.13
CA ALA A 22 31.93 -9.34 -51.91
C ALA A 22 31.41 -10.05 -53.16
N ARG A 23 30.36 -10.85 -52.99
CA ARG A 23 29.46 -11.36 -54.04
C ARG A 23 30.08 -12.32 -55.06
N GLN A 24 29.68 -13.58 -54.96
CA GLN A 24 29.27 -14.33 -56.15
C GLN A 24 28.08 -15.23 -55.79
N ALA A 25 27.08 -15.23 -56.67
CA ALA A 25 25.90 -16.07 -56.56
C ALA A 25 25.53 -16.54 -57.96
N ALA A 26 25.49 -17.86 -58.15
CA ALA A 26 24.89 -18.55 -59.28
C ALA A 26 24.13 -19.75 -58.67
N ALA A 27 22.85 -20.01 -58.92
CA ALA A 27 21.97 -19.72 -60.05
C ALA A 27 22.17 -20.63 -61.28
N SER A 28 21.88 -21.92 -61.07
CA SER A 28 21.27 -22.86 -62.02
C SER A 28 20.86 -24.12 -61.24
N ALA A 29 19.88 -24.94 -61.57
CA ALA A 29 18.67 -24.90 -62.41
C ALA A 29 18.19 -26.38 -62.50
N TYR A 30 17.01 -26.65 -63.07
CA TYR A 30 16.54 -28.01 -63.43
C TYR A 30 16.15 -28.93 -62.24
N THR A 31 14.98 -29.58 -62.19
CA THR A 31 13.76 -29.46 -63.03
C THR A 31 12.52 -29.97 -62.30
N ASP A 32 11.34 -29.47 -62.69
CA ASP A 32 10.02 -29.99 -62.30
C ASP A 32 9.49 -31.00 -63.34
N GLN A 33 8.94 -32.11 -62.86
CA GLN A 33 7.67 -32.74 -63.32
C GLN A 33 7.43 -34.01 -62.49
N HIS A 34 6.37 -34.07 -61.68
CA HIS A 34 5.02 -34.55 -62.06
C HIS A 34 5.01 -36.06 -62.40
N GLN A 35 4.50 -36.93 -61.51
CA GLN A 35 3.07 -37.30 -61.35
C GLN A 35 2.59 -38.15 -62.55
N LYS A 36 2.10 -39.40 -62.43
CA LYS A 36 0.94 -39.96 -61.69
C LYS A 36 1.09 -41.52 -61.73
N THR A 37 0.41 -42.41 -61.01
CA THR A 37 -1.03 -42.54 -60.67
C THR A 37 -1.30 -43.46 -59.46
N MET A 38 -2.34 -43.12 -58.69
CA MET A 38 -3.38 -44.03 -58.13
C MET A 38 -2.96 -45.33 -57.39
N THR A 39 -3.26 -45.37 -56.08
CA THR A 39 -4.27 -46.31 -55.52
C THR A 39 -4.98 -45.65 -54.32
N ASP A 40 -6.31 -45.60 -54.36
CA ASP A 40 -7.23 -45.53 -53.21
C ASP A 40 -8.51 -46.26 -53.65
N PRO A 41 -9.18 -47.04 -52.79
CA PRO A 41 -10.37 -46.48 -52.13
C PRO A 41 -10.64 -47.02 -50.70
N SER A 42 -10.32 -46.19 -49.70
CA SER A 42 -11.20 -45.95 -48.53
C SER A 42 -11.49 -47.19 -47.62
N PRO A 43 -12.47 -47.13 -46.68
CA PRO A 43 -12.29 -46.38 -45.44
C PRO A 43 -12.48 -47.26 -44.17
N ILE A 44 -11.43 -47.45 -43.37
CA ILE A 44 -11.56 -48.10 -42.06
C ILE A 44 -11.81 -47.04 -40.98
N THR A 45 -13.06 -46.94 -40.52
CA THR A 45 -13.41 -46.07 -39.39
C THR A 45 -12.69 -46.54 -38.12
N THR A 46 -11.86 -45.67 -37.56
CA THR A 46 -11.19 -45.87 -36.27
C THR A 46 -11.72 -44.81 -35.31
N PRO A 47 -12.21 -45.18 -34.11
CA PRO A 47 -12.95 -44.25 -33.26
C PRO A 47 -12.10 -43.05 -32.85
N PRO A 48 -12.71 -41.86 -32.63
CA PRO A 48 -11.99 -40.70 -32.14
C PRO A 48 -11.37 -41.03 -30.78
N ILE A 49 -10.03 -41.04 -30.73
CA ILE A 49 -9.30 -41.11 -29.46
C ILE A 49 -9.75 -39.92 -28.64
N GLN A 50 -10.46 -40.19 -27.55
CA GLN A 50 -10.93 -39.16 -26.64
C GLN A 50 -9.72 -38.56 -25.93
N VAL A 51 -9.18 -37.47 -26.48
CA VAL A 51 -8.23 -36.59 -25.80
C VAL A 51 -9.01 -35.84 -24.72
N SER A 52 -9.26 -36.56 -23.63
CA SER A 52 -10.02 -36.09 -22.48
C SER A 52 -9.33 -34.88 -21.88
N THR A 53 -9.90 -33.70 -22.09
CA THR A 53 -9.37 -32.44 -21.59
C THR A 53 -9.22 -32.52 -20.08
N PRO A 54 -8.00 -32.49 -19.52
CA PRO A 54 -7.82 -32.64 -18.10
C PRO A 54 -8.20 -31.32 -17.41
N THR A 55 -9.45 -31.20 -16.98
CA THR A 55 -9.92 -30.20 -16.00
C THR A 55 -9.37 -30.57 -14.61
N SER A 56 -8.07 -30.78 -14.55
CA SER A 56 -7.28 -31.27 -13.42
C SER A 56 -6.12 -30.32 -13.22
N VAL A 57 -5.94 -29.85 -11.99
CA VAL A 57 -4.91 -28.87 -11.65
C VAL A 57 -3.54 -29.48 -11.98
N PRO A 58 -2.71 -28.86 -12.87
CA PRO A 58 -1.49 -29.48 -13.38
C PRO A 58 -0.49 -29.72 -12.24
N THR A 59 -0.50 -30.97 -11.78
CA THR A 59 0.34 -31.48 -10.70
C THR A 59 1.50 -32.22 -11.34
N LEU A 60 2.68 -32.24 -10.69
CA LEU A 60 3.90 -32.79 -11.31
C LEU A 60 3.83 -34.23 -11.88
N PRO A 61 3.12 -35.23 -11.30
CA PRO A 61 2.96 -36.53 -11.97
C PRO A 61 2.27 -36.38 -13.33
N ALA A 62 1.13 -35.69 -13.42
CA ALA A 62 0.43 -35.45 -14.69
C ALA A 62 1.31 -34.74 -15.74
N LEU A 63 2.17 -33.80 -15.34
CA LEU A 63 3.14 -33.16 -16.25
C LEU A 63 4.28 -34.11 -16.66
N THR A 64 4.66 -35.06 -15.81
CA THR A 64 5.64 -36.13 -16.09
C THR A 64 5.06 -37.16 -17.06
N GLU A 65 3.78 -37.50 -16.90
CA GLU A 65 3.02 -38.40 -17.78
C GLU A 65 2.75 -37.77 -19.15
N THR A 66 2.40 -36.48 -19.20
CA THR A 66 2.10 -35.77 -20.46
C THR A 66 3.36 -35.41 -21.26
N TYR A 67 4.48 -35.07 -20.59
CA TYR A 67 5.72 -34.62 -21.25
C TYR A 67 6.97 -35.34 -20.69
N PRO A 68 7.08 -36.68 -20.83
CA PRO A 68 8.17 -37.48 -20.25
C PRO A 68 9.55 -37.14 -20.81
N ALA A 69 9.63 -36.56 -22.02
CA ALA A 69 10.87 -36.06 -22.62
C ALA A 69 11.44 -34.81 -21.91
N CYS A 70 10.57 -34.01 -21.30
CA CYS A 70 10.91 -32.75 -20.62
C CYS A 70 11.00 -32.96 -19.10
N PHE A 71 9.94 -33.49 -18.50
CA PHE A 71 9.84 -33.77 -17.07
C PHE A 71 10.14 -35.24 -16.80
N ASN A 72 11.37 -35.54 -16.40
CA ASN A 72 11.73 -36.84 -15.84
C ASN A 72 11.71 -36.76 -14.29
N SER A 73 11.05 -37.70 -13.62
CA SER A 73 10.97 -37.69 -12.15
C SER A 73 12.24 -38.19 -11.47
N GLU A 74 12.99 -39.11 -12.09
CA GLU A 74 14.17 -39.72 -11.48
C GLU A 74 15.44 -38.95 -11.78
N ASN A 75 15.68 -38.70 -13.07
CA ASN A 75 16.86 -38.06 -13.64
C ASN A 75 16.44 -36.75 -14.34
N PRO A 76 16.11 -35.70 -13.57
CA PRO A 76 15.68 -34.42 -14.12
C PRO A 76 16.77 -33.78 -14.99
N ARG A 77 16.35 -33.13 -16.07
CA ARG A 77 17.23 -32.38 -16.99
C ARG A 77 16.97 -30.87 -16.88
N PRO A 78 17.93 -29.99 -17.23
CA PRO A 78 17.71 -28.54 -17.20
C PRO A 78 16.58 -28.11 -18.13
N LEU A 79 15.65 -27.28 -17.63
CA LEU A 79 14.53 -26.78 -18.42
C LEU A 79 14.90 -25.51 -19.22
N LYS A 80 14.24 -25.34 -20.37
CA LYS A 80 14.19 -24.11 -21.17
C LYS A 80 13.79 -22.90 -20.30
N LEU A 81 14.52 -21.80 -20.45
CA LEU A 81 14.14 -20.53 -19.85
C LEU A 81 12.80 -20.06 -20.44
N GLY A 82 11.80 -19.87 -19.58
CA GLY A 82 10.46 -19.47 -20.01
C GLY A 82 9.47 -20.61 -20.30
N ILE A 83 9.80 -21.88 -20.02
CA ILE A 83 8.93 -23.07 -20.21
C ILE A 83 7.48 -22.92 -19.67
N HIS A 84 7.27 -22.06 -18.67
CA HIS A 84 5.95 -21.73 -18.15
C HIS A 84 5.02 -21.04 -19.16
N ARG A 85 5.57 -20.37 -20.20
CA ARG A 85 4.80 -19.78 -21.31
C ARG A 85 4.30 -20.86 -22.25
N ASP A 86 5.17 -21.80 -22.61
CA ASP A 86 4.85 -22.95 -23.45
C ASP A 86 3.75 -23.80 -22.79
N LEU A 87 3.81 -24.00 -21.47
CA LEU A 87 2.75 -24.67 -20.70
C LEU A 87 1.43 -23.88 -20.65
N MET A 88 1.45 -22.55 -20.55
CA MET A 88 0.21 -21.75 -20.64
C MET A 88 -0.41 -21.83 -22.05
N ALA A 89 0.42 -21.91 -23.10
CA ALA A 89 -0.06 -22.12 -24.47
C ALA A 89 -0.68 -23.52 -24.67
N ALA A 90 -0.20 -24.53 -23.93
CA ALA A 90 -0.80 -25.86 -23.84
C ALA A 90 -2.07 -25.93 -22.94
N GLY A 91 -2.63 -24.78 -22.51
CA GLY A 91 -3.89 -24.69 -21.77
C GLY A 91 -3.80 -24.78 -20.24
N PHE A 92 -2.59 -24.82 -19.66
CA PHE A 92 -2.43 -25.02 -18.21
C PHE A 92 -2.55 -23.75 -17.35
N GLU A 93 -3.22 -23.89 -16.20
CA GLU A 93 -3.46 -22.82 -15.21
C GLU A 93 -2.14 -22.22 -14.66
N LYS A 94 -1.97 -20.91 -14.82
CA LYS A 94 -0.72 -20.16 -14.58
C LYS A 94 -0.14 -20.29 -13.17
N ALA A 95 -0.96 -20.27 -12.13
CA ALA A 95 -0.54 -20.43 -10.74
C ALA A 95 -0.20 -21.90 -10.42
N ALA A 96 -0.91 -22.88 -10.98
CA ALA A 96 -0.58 -24.30 -10.87
C ALA A 96 0.73 -24.63 -11.59
N VAL A 97 0.94 -24.14 -12.81
CA VAL A 97 2.21 -24.25 -13.55
C VAL A 97 3.37 -23.68 -12.71
N LYS A 98 3.20 -22.48 -12.13
CA LYS A 98 4.22 -21.91 -11.22
C LYS A 98 4.48 -22.80 -10.00
N ARG A 99 3.44 -23.29 -9.32
CA ARG A 99 3.56 -24.18 -8.14
C ARG A 99 4.25 -25.49 -8.48
N ALA A 100 3.91 -26.10 -9.62
CA ALA A 100 4.52 -27.33 -10.12
C ALA A 100 6.00 -27.12 -10.45
N LEU A 101 6.34 -26.14 -11.29
CA LEU A 101 7.72 -25.84 -11.65
C LEU A 101 8.58 -25.48 -10.43
N ALA A 102 8.05 -24.68 -9.50
CA ALA A 102 8.75 -24.37 -8.25
C ALA A 102 9.02 -25.63 -7.39
N ARG A 103 8.09 -26.59 -7.35
CA ARG A 103 8.31 -27.89 -6.69
C ARG A 103 9.32 -28.76 -7.44
N TYR A 104 9.40 -28.70 -8.77
CA TYR A 104 10.33 -29.48 -9.58
C TYR A 104 11.76 -28.97 -9.48
N CYS A 105 11.97 -27.67 -9.74
CA CYS A 105 13.30 -27.05 -9.79
C CYS A 105 13.99 -26.99 -8.42
N ASN A 106 13.23 -26.97 -7.32
CA ASN A 106 13.78 -27.03 -5.96
C ASN A 106 14.13 -28.46 -5.48
N ARG A 107 13.94 -29.49 -6.29
CA ARG A 107 14.40 -30.85 -5.95
C ARG A 107 15.93 -30.87 -5.94
N PRO A 108 16.60 -31.49 -4.94
CA PRO A 108 18.06 -31.59 -4.94
C PRO A 108 18.59 -32.35 -6.16
N ARG A 109 17.83 -33.31 -6.72
CA ARG A 109 18.18 -33.96 -7.99
C ARG A 109 18.24 -32.98 -9.17
N TYR A 110 17.31 -32.00 -9.24
CA TYR A 110 17.33 -30.97 -10.29
C TYR A 110 18.54 -30.05 -10.14
N ARG A 111 18.83 -29.60 -8.91
CA ARG A 111 20.01 -28.78 -8.60
C ARG A 111 21.33 -29.48 -8.97
N LYS A 112 21.43 -30.82 -8.81
CA LYS A 112 22.58 -31.60 -9.29
C LYS A 112 22.72 -31.67 -10.82
N ALA A 113 21.64 -31.55 -11.57
CA ALA A 113 21.66 -31.60 -13.04
C ALA A 113 22.07 -30.26 -13.70
N LEU A 114 22.08 -29.16 -12.94
CA LEU A 114 22.52 -27.84 -13.38
C LEU A 114 24.07 -27.74 -13.39
N CYS A 115 24.70 -28.47 -14.30
CA CYS A 115 26.13 -28.30 -14.61
C CYS A 115 26.34 -27.22 -15.68
N ALA A 116 27.47 -26.53 -15.64
CA ALA A 116 27.83 -25.55 -16.66
C ALA A 116 27.93 -26.23 -18.04
N GLY A 117 27.36 -25.61 -19.08
CA GLY A 117 27.29 -26.18 -20.42
C GLY A 117 26.21 -27.26 -20.62
N ALA A 118 25.46 -27.66 -19.58
CA ALA A 118 24.39 -28.63 -19.74
C ALA A 118 23.26 -28.07 -20.63
N ILE A 119 22.82 -28.87 -21.60
CA ILE A 119 21.77 -28.52 -22.56
C ILE A 119 20.42 -28.39 -21.84
N ARG A 120 19.69 -27.31 -22.12
CA ARG A 120 18.32 -27.09 -21.68
C ARG A 120 17.34 -27.71 -22.66
N ILE A 121 16.22 -28.21 -22.15
CA ILE A 121 15.23 -28.95 -22.95
C ILE A 121 13.86 -28.28 -22.84
N ASP A 122 13.11 -28.26 -23.95
CA ASP A 122 11.72 -27.77 -24.03
C ASP A 122 10.66 -28.88 -23.85
N LEU A 123 9.37 -28.58 -24.05
CA LEU A 123 8.30 -29.58 -23.88
C LEU A 123 8.39 -30.73 -24.89
N GLN A 124 8.99 -30.49 -26.06
CA GLN A 124 9.10 -31.41 -27.19
C GLN A 124 10.44 -32.19 -27.20
N GLY A 125 11.28 -32.00 -26.18
CA GLY A 125 12.59 -32.67 -26.08
C GLY A 125 13.72 -31.97 -26.85
N GLN A 126 13.48 -30.77 -27.42
CA GLN A 126 14.46 -30.07 -28.26
C GLN A 126 15.46 -29.24 -27.45
N PRO A 127 16.70 -29.04 -27.95
CA PRO A 127 17.72 -28.25 -27.27
C PRO A 127 17.40 -26.75 -27.32
N ALA A 128 17.14 -26.16 -26.15
CA ALA A 128 16.68 -24.78 -25.96
C ALA A 128 17.70 -23.93 -25.17
N GLY A 129 18.96 -23.96 -25.62
CA GLY A 129 20.10 -23.26 -24.99
C GLY A 129 20.87 -24.11 -23.98
N ALA A 130 21.75 -23.47 -23.20
CA ALA A 130 22.61 -24.13 -22.21
C ALA A 130 22.52 -23.46 -20.83
N VAL A 131 23.01 -24.13 -19.79
CA VAL A 131 23.18 -23.60 -18.43
C VAL A 131 24.51 -22.86 -18.32
N THR A 132 24.49 -21.63 -17.80
CA THR A 132 25.71 -20.82 -17.63
C THR A 132 26.53 -21.24 -16.40
N ALA A 133 27.80 -20.84 -16.33
CA ALA A 133 28.68 -21.17 -15.20
C ALA A 133 28.14 -20.62 -13.85
N ALA A 134 27.72 -19.36 -13.82
CA ALA A 134 27.18 -18.71 -12.63
C ALA A 134 25.88 -19.36 -12.13
N GLU A 135 25.00 -19.82 -13.03
CA GLU A 135 23.80 -20.59 -12.65
C GLU A 135 24.17 -21.95 -12.05
N ALA A 136 25.18 -22.63 -12.59
CA ALA A 136 25.65 -23.92 -12.07
C ALA A 136 26.34 -23.76 -10.69
N GLU A 137 27.11 -22.70 -10.49
CA GLU A 137 27.70 -22.35 -9.19
C GLU A 137 26.62 -22.00 -8.16
N THR A 138 25.62 -21.21 -8.54
CA THR A 138 24.45 -20.92 -7.70
C THR A 138 23.76 -22.22 -7.31
N ALA A 139 23.46 -23.11 -8.26
CA ALA A 139 22.80 -24.40 -8.00
C ALA A 139 23.63 -25.34 -7.09
N ARG A 140 24.97 -25.31 -7.18
CA ARG A 140 25.88 -26.04 -6.28
C ARG A 140 25.85 -25.49 -4.87
N ALA A 141 25.90 -24.18 -4.69
CA ALA A 141 25.78 -23.54 -3.38
C ALA A 141 24.41 -23.82 -2.73
N ASP A 142 23.35 -23.72 -3.53
CA ASP A 142 21.97 -23.99 -3.15
C ASP A 142 21.75 -25.49 -2.78
N LEU A 143 22.52 -26.41 -3.38
CA LEU A 143 22.58 -27.81 -2.97
C LEU A 143 23.37 -28.01 -1.68
N ALA A 144 24.55 -27.38 -1.55
CA ALA A 144 25.40 -27.48 -0.37
C ALA A 144 24.66 -27.00 0.89
N ALA A 145 23.97 -25.85 0.80
CA ALA A 145 23.11 -25.32 1.86
C ALA A 145 21.94 -26.26 2.21
N TRP A 146 21.32 -26.92 1.21
CA TRP A 146 20.28 -27.93 1.45
C TRP A 146 20.85 -29.18 2.16
N THR A 147 22.04 -29.66 1.77
CA THR A 147 22.67 -30.81 2.43
C THR A 147 23.13 -30.49 3.85
N ALA A 148 23.70 -29.30 4.11
CA ALA A 148 24.09 -28.86 5.45
C ALA A 148 22.87 -28.80 6.39
N ARG A 149 21.79 -28.15 5.93
CA ARG A 149 20.51 -28.11 6.66
C ARG A 149 19.92 -29.50 6.93
N LYS A 150 20.04 -30.45 5.99
CA LYS A 150 19.58 -31.83 6.21
C LYS A 150 20.50 -32.60 7.18
N ALA A 151 21.80 -32.28 7.21
CA ALA A 151 22.77 -32.87 8.13
C ALA A 151 22.72 -32.29 9.56
N GLY A 152 21.74 -31.42 9.87
CA GLY A 152 21.62 -30.77 11.18
C GLY A 152 22.69 -29.71 11.46
N GLN A 153 23.54 -29.38 10.49
CA GLN A 153 24.47 -28.26 10.61
C GLN A 153 23.69 -26.94 10.66
N PRO A 154 24.15 -25.93 11.42
CA PRO A 154 23.60 -24.59 11.33
C PRO A 154 23.68 -24.14 9.87
N ALA A 155 22.55 -23.62 9.35
CA ALA A 155 22.51 -23.21 7.95
C ALA A 155 23.60 -22.14 7.70
N PRO A 156 24.32 -22.20 6.56
CA PRO A 156 25.10 -21.04 6.14
C PRO A 156 24.16 -19.85 6.10
N SER A 157 24.55 -18.76 6.76
CA SER A 157 23.62 -17.69 7.10
C SER A 157 23.17 -16.89 5.87
N CYS A 158 22.06 -17.35 5.28
CA CYS A 158 20.96 -16.41 5.04
C CYS A 158 20.86 -15.53 6.29
N PRO A 159 21.02 -14.20 6.21
CA PRO A 159 20.95 -13.34 7.39
C PRO A 159 19.61 -13.61 8.07
N ALA A 160 19.66 -14.21 9.26
CA ALA A 160 18.62 -15.11 9.74
C ALA A 160 17.45 -14.32 10.34
N ALA A 161 16.76 -13.57 9.47
CA ALA A 161 15.78 -12.54 9.78
C ALA A 161 16.12 -11.82 11.10
N SER A 162 17.29 -11.17 11.13
CA SER A 162 17.89 -10.56 12.33
C SER A 162 16.79 -9.94 13.18
N PRO A 163 16.64 -10.36 14.44
CA PRO A 163 15.42 -10.15 15.22
C PRO A 163 15.05 -8.68 15.14
N LEU A 164 13.85 -8.41 14.58
CA LEU A 164 13.48 -7.06 14.20
C LEU A 164 13.59 -6.14 15.42
N PRO A 165 14.17 -4.93 15.25
CA PRO A 165 14.34 -4.00 16.36
C PRO A 165 13.02 -3.77 17.08
N ALA A 166 13.05 -3.70 18.40
CA ALA A 166 11.86 -3.44 19.21
C ALA A 166 11.23 -2.10 18.81
N ASN A 167 9.92 -1.94 19.00
CA ASN A 167 9.17 -0.75 18.59
C ASN A 167 9.77 0.57 19.16
N ASP A 168 10.41 0.49 20.32
CA ASP A 168 11.06 1.60 21.02
C ASP A 168 12.47 1.94 20.49
N THR A 169 12.96 1.24 19.44
CA THR A 169 14.29 1.46 18.87
C THR A 169 14.32 2.78 18.08
N PRO A 170 15.17 3.75 18.44
CA PRO A 170 15.20 5.05 17.78
C PRO A 170 15.68 4.94 16.33
N LEU A 171 15.02 5.65 15.42
CA LEU A 171 15.43 5.74 14.02
C LEU A 171 16.74 6.54 13.87
N PRO A 172 17.66 6.14 12.98
CA PRO A 172 18.90 6.86 12.72
C PRO A 172 18.61 8.19 12.01
N GLN A 173 19.46 9.21 12.25
CA GLN A 173 19.20 10.57 11.77
C GLN A 173 19.10 10.68 10.25
N GLU A 174 19.80 9.86 9.48
CA GLU A 174 19.69 9.85 8.01
C GLU A 174 18.32 9.37 7.50
N ALA A 175 17.51 8.73 8.34
CA ALA A 175 16.17 8.25 8.00
C ALA A 175 15.05 9.24 8.38
N LEU A 176 15.34 10.35 9.09
CA LEU A 176 14.33 11.35 9.41
C LEU A 176 14.10 12.31 8.23
N VAL A 177 12.85 12.39 7.78
CA VAL A 177 12.38 13.36 6.79
C VAL A 177 11.72 14.55 7.51
N PRO A 178 12.03 15.81 7.16
CA PRO A 178 11.39 16.97 7.77
C PRO A 178 9.89 17.02 7.44
N GLY A 179 9.06 17.29 8.44
CA GLY A 179 7.60 17.36 8.31
C GLY A 179 6.99 18.50 9.14
N ARG A 180 5.77 18.91 8.77
CA ARG A 180 4.97 19.92 9.47
C ARG A 180 3.87 19.22 10.26
N LEU A 181 3.79 19.48 11.57
CA LEU A 181 2.78 18.89 12.44
C LEU A 181 1.56 19.81 12.53
N GLU A 182 0.39 19.27 12.20
CA GLU A 182 -0.90 19.97 12.27
C GLU A 182 -1.86 19.20 13.19
N LEU A 183 -2.52 19.94 14.08
CA LEU A 183 -3.46 19.42 15.06
C LEU A 183 -4.87 19.92 14.74
N THR A 184 -5.87 19.09 15.03
CA THR A 184 -7.29 19.45 14.90
C THR A 184 -8.04 19.07 16.16
N VAL A 185 -8.54 20.07 16.87
CA VAL A 185 -9.26 19.92 18.15
C VAL A 185 -10.73 20.19 17.92
N LYS A 186 -11.60 19.29 18.39
CA LYS A 186 -13.05 19.38 18.23
C LYS A 186 -13.72 19.74 19.54
N PHE A 187 -14.63 20.70 19.51
CA PHE A 187 -15.30 21.25 20.69
C PHE A 187 -16.74 21.69 20.35
N SER A 188 -17.63 21.71 21.35
CA SER A 188 -19.07 21.99 21.19
C SER A 188 -19.59 23.12 22.09
N GLU A 189 -18.70 23.83 22.79
CA GLU A 189 -19.02 24.91 23.73
C GLU A 189 -18.17 26.13 23.41
N LEU A 190 -18.71 27.35 23.53
CA LEU A 190 -17.95 28.56 23.21
C LEU A 190 -16.87 28.82 24.29
N PRO A 191 -15.56 28.78 23.96
CA PRO A 191 -14.52 29.13 24.91
C PRO A 191 -14.53 30.64 25.17
N GLN A 192 -14.06 31.09 26.34
CA GLN A 192 -14.00 32.52 26.65
C GLN A 192 -12.94 33.23 25.77
N PRO A 193 -13.30 34.27 25.00
CA PRO A 193 -12.34 34.98 24.14
C PRO A 193 -11.59 36.08 24.91
N LEU A 194 -10.27 36.03 24.89
CA LEU A 194 -9.39 37.07 25.43
C LEU A 194 -8.86 37.96 24.29
N PRO A 195 -9.16 39.27 24.22
CA PRO A 195 -8.60 40.16 23.21
C PRO A 195 -7.08 40.33 23.40
N VAL A 196 -6.33 40.16 22.31
CA VAL A 196 -4.86 40.28 22.25
C VAL A 196 -4.44 41.02 20.97
N GLN A 197 -3.19 41.46 20.88
CA GLN A 197 -2.70 42.25 19.73
C GLN A 197 -2.92 41.61 18.36
N GLY A 198 -2.96 40.27 18.28
CA GLY A 198 -3.20 39.52 17.04
C GLY A 198 -4.66 39.13 16.76
N GLY A 199 -5.63 39.45 17.63
CA GLY A 199 -7.02 39.01 17.51
C GLY A 199 -7.63 38.57 18.84
N LEU A 200 -8.39 37.47 18.85
CA LEU A 200 -8.98 36.90 20.07
C LEU A 200 -8.25 35.59 20.39
N LYS A 201 -7.51 35.53 21.51
CA LYS A 201 -6.96 34.27 22.03
C LYS A 201 -8.09 33.47 22.68
N ILE A 202 -8.20 32.19 22.31
CA ILE A 202 -9.07 31.22 22.97
C ILE A 202 -8.21 30.10 23.58
N GLY A 203 -8.77 29.38 24.55
CA GLY A 203 -8.21 28.15 25.10
C GLY A 203 -9.26 27.03 25.13
N ILE A 204 -8.86 25.82 24.80
CA ILE A 204 -9.69 24.61 24.83
C ILE A 204 -8.97 23.58 25.71
N GLN A 205 -9.57 23.18 26.83
CA GLN A 205 -8.98 22.18 27.71
C GLN A 205 -9.16 20.77 27.13
N THR A 206 -8.05 20.06 26.95
CA THR A 206 -7.98 18.69 26.44
C THR A 206 -7.23 17.82 27.46
N GLY A 207 -7.38 16.49 27.41
CA GLY A 207 -6.69 15.58 28.35
C GLY A 207 -5.15 15.66 28.30
N GLU A 208 -4.59 16.14 27.19
CA GLU A 208 -3.15 16.31 26.98
C GLU A 208 -2.63 17.73 27.32
N GLY A 209 -3.54 18.69 27.56
CA GLY A 209 -3.17 20.09 27.81
C GLY A 209 -4.23 21.11 27.38
N ILE A 210 -3.93 22.39 27.57
CA ILE A 210 -4.76 23.52 27.13
C ILE A 210 -4.28 23.93 25.73
N VAL A 211 -5.14 23.71 24.73
CA VAL A 211 -4.87 24.09 23.34
C VAL A 211 -5.26 25.55 23.16
N THR A 212 -4.33 26.40 22.74
CA THR A 212 -4.58 27.84 22.57
C THR A 212 -4.32 28.33 21.16
N ALA A 213 -5.14 29.26 20.70
CA ALA A 213 -5.07 29.82 19.35
C ALA A 213 -5.52 31.28 19.33
N ILE A 214 -4.96 32.09 18.44
CA ILE A 214 -5.35 33.50 18.24
C ILE A 214 -6.15 33.62 16.95
N LEU A 215 -7.45 33.85 17.07
CA LEU A 215 -8.40 33.86 15.96
C LEU A 215 -8.64 35.30 15.46
N PRO A 216 -8.69 35.54 14.14
CA PRO A 216 -9.19 36.80 13.60
C PRO A 216 -10.66 37.03 13.99
N PRO A 217 -11.10 38.27 14.27
CA PRO A 217 -12.47 38.54 14.73
C PRO A 217 -13.55 38.16 13.70
N LYS A 218 -13.20 38.11 12.40
CA LYS A 218 -14.07 37.59 11.32
C LYS A 218 -14.40 36.09 11.49
N MET A 219 -13.49 35.31 12.09
CA MET A 219 -13.68 33.89 12.33
C MET A 219 -14.41 33.64 13.65
N TRP A 220 -14.11 34.43 14.69
CA TRP A 220 -14.84 34.40 15.95
C TRP A 220 -16.35 34.66 15.76
N ARG A 221 -16.72 35.71 15.01
CA ARG A 221 -18.13 36.01 14.72
C ARG A 221 -18.88 34.88 14.00
N LYS A 222 -18.20 34.06 13.18
CA LYS A 222 -18.83 32.87 12.56
C LYS A 222 -19.12 31.78 13.58
N LEU A 223 -18.25 31.61 14.58
CA LEU A 223 -18.43 30.65 15.66
C LEU A 223 -19.57 31.09 16.61
N GLU A 224 -19.61 32.38 16.98
CA GLU A 224 -20.74 32.96 17.74
C GLU A 224 -22.08 32.85 17.01
N GLN A 225 -22.08 33.00 15.68
CA GLN A 225 -23.26 32.90 14.83
C GLN A 225 -23.75 31.45 14.75
N ALA A 226 -22.86 30.50 14.45
CA ALA A 226 -23.20 29.08 14.39
C ALA A 226 -23.68 28.52 15.75
N ALA A 227 -23.17 29.04 16.87
CA ALA A 227 -23.64 28.69 18.21
C ALA A 227 -25.04 29.24 18.56
N LYS A 228 -25.60 30.15 17.74
CA LYS A 228 -26.98 30.63 17.82
C LYS A 228 -27.89 29.93 16.81
N ASP A 229 -27.37 29.66 15.61
CA ASP A 229 -28.13 29.06 14.51
C ASP A 229 -28.40 27.56 14.72
N TYR A 230 -27.52 26.85 15.42
CA TYR A 230 -27.60 25.38 15.59
C TYR A 230 -27.66 24.96 17.06
N PRO A 231 -28.70 24.24 17.52
CA PRO A 231 -28.82 23.78 18.91
C PRO A 231 -27.85 22.66 19.27
N GLN A 232 -27.26 21.99 18.27
CA GLN A 232 -26.13 21.07 18.44
C GLN A 232 -25.09 21.36 17.36
N TRP A 233 -23.98 21.98 17.75
CA TRP A 233 -22.85 22.30 16.87
C TRP A 233 -21.56 21.64 17.38
N ILE A 234 -20.64 21.37 16.46
CA ILE A 234 -19.25 21.02 16.77
C ILE A 234 -18.36 21.87 15.87
N ALA A 235 -17.42 22.59 16.46
CA ALA A 235 -16.35 23.25 15.73
C ALA A 235 -15.08 22.40 15.75
N ALA A 236 -14.38 22.34 14.62
CA ALA A 236 -13.02 21.85 14.51
C ALA A 236 -12.08 23.04 14.36
N LEU A 237 -11.22 23.27 15.36
CA LEU A 237 -10.10 24.19 15.32
C LEU A 237 -8.87 23.44 14.81
N SER A 238 -8.45 23.74 13.58
CA SER A 238 -7.27 23.14 12.93
C SER A 238 -6.15 24.16 12.79
N GLY A 239 -4.92 23.79 13.13
CA GLY A 239 -3.75 24.66 13.00
C GLY A 239 -2.43 23.92 13.16
N SER A 240 -1.32 24.56 12.80
CA SER A 240 0.01 23.97 12.94
C SER A 240 0.55 24.17 14.35
N LEU A 241 1.22 23.15 14.91
CA LEU A 241 1.80 23.25 16.25
C LEU A 241 2.97 24.24 16.27
N ALA A 242 2.93 25.21 17.19
CA ALA A 242 3.96 26.24 17.33
C ALA A 242 4.75 26.12 18.65
N ARG A 243 4.10 25.69 19.73
CA ARG A 243 4.74 25.38 21.02
C ARG A 243 3.94 24.29 21.73
N PHE A 244 4.66 23.30 22.26
CA PHE A 244 4.14 22.29 23.18
C PHE A 244 5.07 22.29 24.40
N ALA A 245 4.63 22.92 25.49
CA ALA A 245 5.42 23.03 26.72
C ALA A 245 4.48 23.29 27.90
N ASP A 246 4.83 22.78 29.08
CA ASP A 246 4.16 23.11 30.36
C ASP A 246 2.64 22.84 30.38
N GLY A 247 2.13 22.03 29.44
CA GLY A 247 0.71 21.77 29.24
C GLY A 247 -0.03 22.80 28.37
N GLU A 248 0.63 23.80 27.78
CA GLU A 248 0.06 24.66 26.73
C GLU A 248 0.45 24.17 25.32
N ILE A 249 -0.56 24.03 24.46
CA ILE A 249 -0.44 23.60 23.06
C ILE A 249 -0.83 24.77 22.16
N ALA A 250 0.13 25.60 21.78
CA ALA A 250 -0.12 26.80 20.98
C ALA A 250 -0.21 26.48 19.48
N LEU A 251 -1.31 26.87 18.84
CA LEU A 251 -1.56 26.68 17.40
C LEU A 251 -1.31 27.98 16.61
N GLN A 252 -0.51 27.87 15.55
CA GLN A 252 -0.36 28.88 14.51
C GLN A 252 -1.29 28.60 13.32
N HIS A 253 -1.56 29.66 12.53
CA HIS A 253 -2.45 29.62 11.37
C HIS A 253 -3.82 28.95 11.64
N PRO A 254 -4.54 29.31 12.72
CA PRO A 254 -5.77 28.64 13.09
C PRO A 254 -6.86 28.85 12.04
N SER A 255 -7.56 27.77 11.74
CA SER A 255 -8.75 27.70 10.91
C SER A 255 -9.87 27.03 11.69
N VAL A 256 -11.11 27.48 11.49
CA VAL A 256 -12.28 26.93 12.18
C VAL A 256 -13.32 26.51 11.16
N GLN A 257 -13.72 25.23 11.22
CA GLN A 257 -14.86 24.68 10.51
C GLN A 257 -15.94 24.35 11.53
N VAL A 258 -17.19 24.79 11.32
CA VAL A 258 -18.31 24.47 12.21
C VAL A 258 -19.28 23.54 11.48
N PHE A 259 -19.69 22.49 12.18
CA PHE A 259 -20.58 21.44 11.70
C PHE A 259 -21.86 21.43 12.54
N GLU A 260 -23.00 21.42 11.88
CA GLU A 260 -24.28 21.08 12.53
C GLU A 260 -24.26 19.59 12.88
N LYS A 261 -24.27 19.26 14.18
CA LYS A 261 -24.46 17.88 14.63
C LYS A 261 -25.97 17.59 14.62
N LYS A 262 -26.52 17.35 13.43
CA LYS A 262 -27.83 16.68 13.34
C LYS A 262 -27.74 15.38 14.13
N ALA A 263 -28.66 15.19 15.07
CA ALA A 263 -28.80 13.93 15.76
C ALA A 263 -29.14 12.87 14.71
N ARG A 264 -28.15 12.04 14.32
CA ARG A 264 -28.44 10.76 13.68
C ARG A 264 -29.40 10.04 14.63
N PRO A 265 -30.61 9.65 14.17
CA PRO A 265 -31.56 9.00 15.05
C PRO A 265 -30.91 7.78 15.69
N GLU A 266 -31.13 7.65 16.99
CA GLU A 266 -30.60 6.58 17.82
C GLU A 266 -31.26 5.27 17.40
N ALA A 267 -30.62 4.57 16.47
CA ALA A 267 -31.06 3.26 15.99
C ALA A 267 -30.89 2.28 17.16
N ALA A 268 -32.02 2.00 17.83
CA ALA A 268 -32.09 1.36 19.14
C ALA A 268 -31.17 0.15 19.30
N ALA A 269 -30.35 0.19 20.34
CA ALA A 269 -29.71 -1.01 20.90
C ALA A 269 -30.74 -1.83 21.70
N GLU A 270 -30.47 -3.13 21.85
CA GLU A 270 -31.14 -4.09 22.74
C GLU A 270 -32.68 -4.17 22.74
N GLY A 271 -33.18 -5.32 22.23
CA GLY A 271 -33.75 -6.25 23.22
C GLY A 271 -35.19 -6.75 23.12
N LYS A 272 -35.69 -7.19 21.94
CA LYS A 272 -36.64 -8.33 21.96
C LYS A 272 -36.70 -9.14 20.65
N ARG A 273 -36.52 -10.46 20.76
CA ARG A 273 -37.07 -11.43 19.79
C ARG A 273 -38.51 -11.77 20.17
N PRO A 274 -39.38 -11.91 19.17
CA PRO A 274 -40.25 -13.08 19.08
C PRO A 274 -40.05 -13.78 17.73
N ASP A 275 -40.24 -15.09 17.69
CA ASP A 275 -40.01 -15.92 16.50
C ASP A 275 -41.23 -16.00 15.56
N SER A 276 -40.95 -16.15 14.26
CA SER A 276 -41.79 -16.77 13.21
C SER A 276 -43.31 -16.52 13.20
N ASN A 277 -43.79 -15.58 12.35
CA ASN A 277 -44.33 -15.91 11.02
C ASN A 277 -45.01 -14.70 10.33
N GLY A 278 -45.01 -14.68 8.99
CA GLY A 278 -45.76 -13.73 8.15
C GLY A 278 -47.15 -14.26 7.75
N PRO A 279 -47.81 -13.74 6.70
CA PRO A 279 -47.26 -12.91 5.61
C PRO A 279 -48.06 -11.62 5.25
N VAL A 280 -47.54 -10.84 4.28
CA VAL A 280 -48.22 -10.15 3.13
C VAL A 280 -49.64 -9.60 3.36
N VAL A 281 -50.01 -8.35 3.03
CA VAL A 281 -49.57 -7.36 2.01
C VAL A 281 -49.23 -5.98 2.68
N GLU A 282 -48.93 -4.83 2.05
CA GLU A 282 -48.93 -4.35 0.65
C GLU A 282 -47.84 -3.26 0.43
N ALA A 283 -47.88 -2.53 -0.70
CA ALA A 283 -47.12 -1.30 -0.94
C ALA A 283 -48.03 -0.16 -1.45
N PRO A 284 -47.67 1.12 -1.20
CA PRO A 284 -47.97 2.17 -2.17
C PRO A 284 -46.76 3.02 -2.56
N GLU A 285 -46.73 3.43 -3.83
CA GLU A 285 -45.71 4.29 -4.45
C GLU A 285 -45.91 5.80 -4.13
N PRO A 286 -44.91 6.66 -4.39
CA PRO A 286 -44.86 8.02 -3.83
C PRO A 286 -45.72 9.05 -4.57
N LYS A 287 -46.11 10.11 -3.86
CA LYS A 287 -46.54 11.39 -4.46
C LYS A 287 -45.50 12.48 -4.23
N VAL A 288 -45.07 13.08 -5.33
CA VAL A 288 -44.25 14.31 -5.39
C VAL A 288 -45.17 15.51 -5.74
N PRO A 289 -44.71 16.78 -5.69
CA PRO A 289 -45.45 17.83 -5.01
C PRO A 289 -46.29 18.72 -5.92
N GLU A 290 -47.25 19.43 -5.32
CA GLU A 290 -47.91 20.57 -5.97
C GLU A 290 -47.22 21.89 -5.59
N VAL A 291 -46.92 22.71 -6.60
CA VAL A 291 -46.33 24.04 -6.47
C VAL A 291 -47.44 25.07 -6.54
N ASN A 292 -47.43 26.06 -5.65
CA ASN A 292 -48.09 27.34 -5.89
C ASN A 292 -47.25 28.51 -5.34
N ALA A 293 -47.31 29.65 -6.02
CA ALA A 293 -46.35 30.74 -5.86
C ALA A 293 -47.02 32.12 -5.72
N SER A 294 -46.23 33.09 -5.24
CA SER A 294 -46.43 34.54 -5.38
C SER A 294 -47.72 35.19 -4.86
N ALA A 295 -47.58 36.02 -3.82
CA ALA A 295 -48.13 37.39 -3.86
C ALA A 295 -47.41 38.38 -2.91
N ARG A 296 -46.74 39.36 -3.52
CA ARG A 296 -46.35 40.67 -2.97
C ARG A 296 -47.34 41.26 -1.93
N LYS A 297 -46.81 41.86 -0.85
CA LYS A 297 -46.93 43.31 -0.56
C LYS A 297 -46.11 43.79 0.65
N LYS A 298 -45.50 44.97 0.48
CA LYS A 298 -45.13 45.98 1.51
C LYS A 298 -45.93 47.26 1.15
N PRO A 299 -46.12 48.28 2.02
CA PRO A 299 -45.04 49.14 2.52
C PRO A 299 -45.21 49.57 4.01
N GLU A 300 -44.78 50.80 4.35
CA GLU A 300 -44.79 51.56 5.62
C GLU A 300 -46.18 51.75 6.31
N GLU A 301 -46.34 52.32 7.53
CA GLU A 301 -45.68 53.52 8.10
C GLU A 301 -45.71 53.70 9.66
N LYS A 302 -44.77 54.53 10.15
CA LYS A 302 -44.54 55.22 11.47
C LYS A 302 -45.53 55.09 12.66
N ALA A 303 -44.98 54.91 13.87
CA ALA A 303 -45.01 55.82 15.05
C ALA A 303 -44.19 55.18 16.21
N SER A 304 -43.18 55.79 16.85
CA SER A 304 -43.15 56.97 17.74
C SER A 304 -43.98 56.86 19.04
N ALA A 305 -43.34 56.49 20.17
CA ALA A 305 -43.25 57.33 21.39
C ALA A 305 -42.56 56.66 22.61
N VAL A 306 -41.57 57.38 23.18
CA VAL A 306 -41.31 57.64 24.62
C VAL A 306 -41.83 56.65 25.68
N LYS A 307 -40.94 56.11 26.54
CA LYS A 307 -40.75 56.54 27.96
C LYS A 307 -39.65 55.77 28.72
N ALA A 308 -38.74 56.51 29.35
CA ALA A 308 -37.99 56.13 30.56
C ALA A 308 -38.53 57.00 31.73
N PRO A 309 -38.44 56.61 33.02
CA PRO A 309 -37.22 56.28 33.78
C PRO A 309 -37.32 54.87 34.44
N ASP A 310 -36.53 54.41 35.42
CA ASP A 310 -35.64 55.09 36.37
C ASP A 310 -34.43 54.22 36.82
N ARG A 311 -33.57 54.79 37.67
CA ARG A 311 -32.38 54.19 38.27
C ARG A 311 -32.73 53.16 39.36
N GLN A 312 -31.94 52.09 39.43
CA GLN A 312 -31.34 51.68 40.70
C GLN A 312 -30.13 50.75 40.50
N THR A 313 -28.95 51.25 40.86
CA THR A 313 -27.79 50.44 41.25
C THR A 313 -27.81 50.36 42.77
N PRO A 314 -27.55 49.19 43.36
CA PRO A 314 -26.62 49.19 44.49
C PRO A 314 -25.60 48.03 44.49
N ASP A 315 -24.44 48.37 45.06
CA ASP A 315 -23.49 47.53 45.77
C ASP A 315 -22.62 46.46 45.08
N ALA A 316 -21.59 46.09 45.85
CA ALA A 316 -20.32 45.51 45.41
C ALA A 316 -20.17 44.03 45.88
N PRO A 317 -19.05 43.32 45.59
CA PRO A 317 -19.10 41.87 45.36
C PRO A 317 -19.12 41.00 46.63
N PRO A 318 -19.76 39.82 46.57
CA PRO A 318 -19.63 38.79 47.59
C PRO A 318 -18.24 38.15 47.61
N SER A 319 -17.72 38.02 48.83
CA SER A 319 -16.47 37.37 49.25
C SER A 319 -16.06 36.08 48.50
N ALA A 320 -14.75 35.90 48.28
CA ALA A 320 -14.18 34.68 47.75
C ALA A 320 -14.07 33.55 48.82
N PRO A 321 -14.34 32.28 48.48
CA PRO A 321 -14.21 31.17 49.42
C PRO A 321 -12.74 30.84 49.74
N LEU A 322 -12.44 30.64 51.02
CA LEU A 322 -11.14 30.23 51.53
C LEU A 322 -10.85 28.76 51.23
N TYR A 323 -9.99 28.48 50.24
CA TYR A 323 -9.46 27.13 50.01
C TYR A 323 -8.35 26.78 51.01
N PRO A 324 -8.37 25.59 51.65
CA PRO A 324 -7.33 25.17 52.57
C PRO A 324 -6.01 24.85 51.84
N LYS A 325 -4.90 25.40 52.34
CA LYS A 325 -3.56 25.19 51.74
C LYS A 325 -3.10 23.74 51.94
N LEU A 326 -3.13 22.93 50.88
CA LEU A 326 -2.54 21.59 50.85
C LEU A 326 -1.03 21.65 51.11
N ARG A 327 -0.63 21.36 52.35
CA ARG A 327 0.74 21.43 52.84
C ARG A 327 1.55 20.22 52.37
N LEU A 328 2.21 20.35 51.21
CA LEU A 328 3.06 19.29 50.63
C LEU A 328 4.07 18.78 51.67
N LYS A 329 3.93 17.50 52.04
CA LYS A 329 4.77 16.84 53.04
C LYS A 329 6.10 16.48 52.38
N ARG A 330 7.15 17.30 52.59
CA ARG A 330 8.51 16.98 52.13
C ARG A 330 8.93 15.64 52.75
N ARG A 331 9.15 14.63 51.91
CA ARG A 331 9.72 13.34 52.30
C ARG A 331 11.24 13.55 52.45
N GLY A 332 11.78 13.35 53.64
CA GLY A 332 13.21 13.49 53.89
C GLY A 332 14.02 12.37 53.22
N PRO A 333 15.32 12.60 52.94
CA PRO A 333 16.22 11.52 52.55
C PRO A 333 16.39 10.53 53.71
N SER A 334 16.46 9.24 53.39
CA SER A 334 16.98 8.24 54.33
C SER A 334 18.48 8.15 54.09
N GLU A 335 19.28 8.48 55.09
CA GLU A 335 20.68 8.04 55.11
C GLU A 335 20.74 6.54 55.40
N ALA A 336 21.86 5.92 55.05
CA ALA A 336 22.17 4.52 55.33
C ALA A 336 23.21 4.43 56.44
N GLY A 337 23.10 3.38 57.25
CA GLY A 337 24.07 2.94 58.25
C GLY A 337 24.08 1.41 58.31
#